data_AF-A0A518KDU2-F1
#
_entry.id   AF-A0A518KDU2-F1
#
_cell.length_a   1.000
_cell.length_b   1.000
_cell.length_c   1.000
_cell.angle_alpha   90.00
_cell.angle_beta   90.00
_cell.angle_gamma   90.00
#
_symmetry.space_group_name_H-M   'P 1'
#
loop_
_entity.id
_entity.type
_entity.pdbx_description
1 polymer ?
#
loop_
_entity_poly.entity_id
_entity_poly.type
_entity_poly.pdbx_seq_one_letter_code
_entity_poly.pdbx_strand_id
1 'polypeptide(L)'
;MNHEAIEPAEKKRRKTPSAIIWFTWACAVWIVGDLAAVALPAYQAAQAVRTLRAIDFACSLLADYHDTKAAWPKSWEDLRQVGGGRSWGENTWPDDEGEVRNRVKIDFDKLLHNAVEAVTPIGYCYDYQDRPGYLRLKSLSESPSIAPK
;
A
#
# COMPACT_ATOMS: atom_id res chain seq x y z
N MET A 1 -55.15 -56.37 -39.23
CA MET A 1 -53.68 -56.56 -39.25
C MET A 1 -53.06 -55.23 -38.88
N ASN A 2 -52.72 -55.05 -37.60
CA ASN A 2 -52.12 -53.82 -37.09
C ASN A 2 -50.61 -54.04 -37.02
N HIS A 3 -49.85 -53.31 -37.85
CA HIS A 3 -48.40 -53.24 -37.73
C HIS A 3 -48.06 -52.15 -36.69
N GLU A 4 -47.91 -52.55 -35.43
CA GLU A 4 -47.25 -51.70 -34.44
C GLU A 4 -45.74 -51.69 -34.74
N ALA A 5 -45.29 -50.60 -35.34
CA ALA A 5 -43.88 -50.30 -35.50
C ALA A 5 -43.30 -49.99 -34.11
N ILE A 6 -42.49 -50.91 -33.59
CA ILE A 6 -41.72 -50.72 -32.36
C ILE A 6 -40.59 -49.74 -32.69
N GLU A 7 -40.75 -48.46 -32.34
CA GLU A 7 -39.65 -47.50 -32.39
C GLU A 7 -38.52 -47.94 -31.46
N PRO A 8 -37.27 -48.05 -31.94
CA PRO A 8 -36.15 -48.38 -31.08
C PRO A 8 -35.88 -47.20 -30.14
N ALA A 9 -36.04 -47.43 -28.84
CA ALA A 9 -35.72 -46.47 -27.78
C ALA A 9 -34.26 -46.02 -27.88
N GLU A 10 -34.05 -44.86 -28.50
CA GLU A 10 -32.76 -44.24 -28.70
C GLU A 10 -32.20 -43.80 -27.34
N LYS A 11 -31.45 -44.70 -26.70
CA LYS A 11 -30.86 -44.49 -25.38
C LYS A 11 -29.76 -43.42 -25.51
N LYS A 12 -30.13 -42.14 -25.40
CA LYS A 12 -29.22 -40.99 -25.32
C LYS A 12 -28.16 -41.26 -24.25
N ARG A 13 -26.99 -41.77 -24.67
CA ARG A 13 -25.80 -41.89 -23.81
C ARG A 13 -25.42 -40.47 -23.40
N ARG A 14 -25.88 -40.04 -22.22
CA ARG A 14 -25.35 -38.86 -21.55
C ARG A 14 -23.87 -39.15 -21.35
N LYS A 15 -23.02 -38.49 -22.15
CA LYS A 15 -21.57 -38.57 -22.02
C LYS A 15 -21.23 -37.92 -20.68
N THR A 16 -21.15 -38.72 -19.63
CA THR A 16 -20.57 -38.28 -18.36
C THR A 16 -19.18 -37.73 -18.68
N PRO A 17 -18.87 -36.49 -18.29
CA PRO A 17 -17.53 -35.94 -18.50
C PRO A 17 -16.53 -36.92 -17.90
N SER A 18 -15.55 -37.32 -18.70
CA SER A 18 -14.58 -38.34 -18.31
C SER A 18 -13.86 -37.87 -17.04
N ALA A 19 -13.50 -38.81 -16.17
CA ALA A 19 -12.74 -38.52 -14.94
C ALA A 19 -11.48 -37.69 -15.20
N ILE A 20 -10.92 -37.79 -16.41
CA ILE A 20 -9.79 -36.99 -16.90
C ILE A 20 -10.11 -35.49 -16.87
N ILE A 21 -11.30 -35.06 -17.29
CA ILE A 21 -11.68 -33.64 -17.28
C ILE A 21 -11.68 -33.10 -15.85
N TRP A 22 -12.28 -33.84 -14.91
CA TRP A 22 -12.31 -33.46 -13.50
C TRP A 22 -10.91 -33.39 -12.88
N PHE A 23 -10.06 -34.37 -13.20
CA PHE A 23 -8.68 -34.39 -12.74
C PHE A 23 -7.88 -33.19 -13.26
N THR A 24 -8.00 -32.86 -14.55
CA THR A 24 -7.33 -31.70 -15.14
C THR A 24 -7.76 -30.39 -14.46
N TRP A 25 -9.06 -30.22 -14.18
CA TRP A 25 -9.55 -29.04 -13.44
C TRP A 25 -9.00 -28.98 -12.02
N ALA A 26 -8.94 -30.11 -11.31
CA ALA A 26 -8.38 -30.16 -9.96
C ALA A 26 -6.91 -29.75 -9.94
N CYS A 27 -6.11 -30.25 -10.90
CA CYS A 27 -4.70 -29.84 -11.03
C CYS A 27 -4.56 -28.35 -11.36
N ALA A 28 -5.40 -27.81 -12.25
CA ALA A 28 -5.35 -26.39 -12.59
C ALA A 28 -5.64 -25.49 -11.38
N VAL A 29 -6.65 -25.83 -10.57
CA VAL A 29 -6.98 -25.09 -9.35
C VAL A 29 -5.85 -25.17 -8.33
N TRP A 30 -5.24 -26.34 -8.16
CA TRP A 30 -4.12 -26.51 -7.22
C TRP A 30 -2.91 -25.65 -7.60
N ILE A 31 -2.51 -25.66 -8.88
CA ILE A 31 -1.39 -24.84 -9.38
C ILE A 31 -1.66 -23.35 -9.17
N VAL A 32 -2.88 -22.88 -9.45
CA VAL A 32 -3.25 -21.47 -9.24
C VAL A 32 -3.22 -21.12 -7.75
N GLY A 33 -3.67 -22.02 -6.88
CA GLY A 33 -3.64 -21.86 -5.42
C GLY A 33 -2.21 -21.69 -4.90
N ASP A 34 -1.30 -22.56 -5.32
CA ASP A 34 0.12 -22.50 -4.91
C ASP A 34 0.79 -21.22 -5.39
N LEU A 35 0.52 -20.81 -6.64
CA LEU A 35 1.07 -19.56 -7.18
C LEU A 35 0.56 -18.34 -6.40
N ALA A 36 -0.74 -18.31 -6.07
CA ALA A 36 -1.33 -17.24 -5.27
C ALA A 36 -0.74 -17.19 -3.85
N ALA A 37 -0.51 -18.35 -3.22
CA ALA A 37 0.06 -18.44 -1.88
C ALA A 37 1.47 -17.84 -1.77
N VAL A 38 2.26 -17.88 -2.85
CA VAL A 38 3.59 -17.28 -2.89
C VAL A 38 3.56 -15.82 -3.37
N ALA A 39 2.74 -15.50 -4.37
CA ALA A 39 2.70 -14.17 -4.97
C ALA A 39 2.06 -13.11 -4.05
N LEU A 40 1.02 -13.48 -3.28
CA LEU A 40 0.30 -12.53 -2.42
C LEU A 40 1.20 -11.98 -1.29
N PRO A 41 1.91 -12.80 -0.49
CA PRO A 41 2.82 -12.29 0.54
C PRO A 41 3.95 -11.44 -0.04
N ALA A 42 4.52 -11.85 -1.18
CA ALA A 42 5.57 -11.09 -1.85
C ALA A 42 5.08 -9.70 -2.29
N TYR A 43 3.87 -9.64 -2.86
CA TYR A 43 3.24 -8.38 -3.24
C TYR A 43 2.96 -7.49 -2.01
N GLN A 44 2.41 -8.06 -0.94
CA GLN A 44 2.15 -7.32 0.30
C GLN A 44 3.42 -6.77 0.92
N ALA A 45 4.50 -7.58 0.97
CA ALA A 45 5.79 -7.15 1.45
C ALA A 45 6.37 -6.00 0.62
N ALA A 46 6.28 -6.10 -0.72
CA ALA A 46 6.72 -5.02 -1.61
C ALA A 46 5.91 -3.73 -1.40
N GLN A 47 4.58 -3.81 -1.26
CA GLN A 47 3.75 -2.65 -0.94
C GLN A 47 4.09 -2.05 0.42
N ALA A 48 4.31 -2.88 1.43
CA ALA A 48 4.70 -2.44 2.76
C ALA A 48 6.02 -1.68 2.75
N VAL A 49 7.03 -2.15 1.99
CA VAL A 49 8.30 -1.44 1.82
C VAL A 49 8.11 -0.08 1.15
N ARG A 50 7.27 0.01 0.11
CA ARG A 50 6.98 1.28 -0.57
C ARG A 50 6.27 2.28 0.34
N THR A 51 5.27 1.82 1.09
CA THR A 51 4.58 2.64 2.09
C THR A 51 5.54 3.11 3.17
N LEU A 52 6.43 2.24 3.65
CA LEU A 52 7.45 2.59 4.63
C LEU A 52 8.38 3.71 4.13
N ARG A 53 8.85 3.61 2.88
CA ARG A 53 9.70 4.64 2.26
C ARG A 53 8.95 5.96 2.09
N ALA A 54 7.66 5.90 1.75
CA ALA A 54 6.82 7.08 1.64
C ALA A 54 6.62 7.77 3.00
N ILE A 55 6.42 7.02 4.08
CA ILE A 55 6.36 7.57 5.45
C ILE A 55 7.66 8.28 5.79
N ASP A 56 8.79 7.59 5.60
CA ASP A 56 10.11 8.15 5.87
C ASP A 56 10.26 9.48 5.12
N PHE A 57 9.97 9.47 3.83
CA PHE A 57 10.04 10.66 2.98
C PHE A 57 9.13 11.79 3.43
N ALA A 58 7.88 11.50 3.80
CA ALA A 58 6.97 12.49 4.36
C ALA A 58 7.51 13.09 5.67
N CYS A 59 8.05 12.27 6.57
CA CYS A 59 8.67 12.73 7.81
C CYS A 59 9.86 13.67 7.54
N SER A 60 10.71 13.31 6.57
CA SER A 60 11.84 14.13 6.16
C SER A 60 11.41 15.44 5.49
N LEU A 61 10.33 15.44 4.71
CA LEU A 61 9.74 16.66 4.12
C LEU A 61 9.19 17.59 5.20
N LEU A 62 8.48 17.05 6.20
CA LEU A 62 7.95 17.81 7.33
C LEU A 62 9.07 18.44 8.16
N ALA A 63 10.11 17.67 8.47
CA ALA A 63 11.27 18.15 9.21
C ALA A 63 11.99 19.27 8.44
N ASP A 64 12.21 19.11 7.14
CA ASP A 64 12.85 20.13 6.31
C ASP A 64 12.00 21.41 6.18
N TYR A 65 10.68 21.27 6.04
CA TYR A 65 9.77 22.43 6.05
C TYR A 65 9.92 23.20 7.37
N HIS A 66 9.87 22.48 8.49
CA HIS A 66 10.01 23.06 9.82
C HIS A 66 11.37 23.75 10.01
N ASP A 67 12.47 23.12 9.56
CA ASP A 67 13.81 23.71 9.63
C ASP A 67 13.93 24.97 8.76
N THR A 68 13.22 25.02 7.63
CA THR A 68 13.28 26.17 6.70
C THR A 68 12.36 27.32 7.11
N LYS A 69 11.16 27.02 7.62
CA LYS A 69 10.11 28.01 7.90
C LYS A 69 9.89 28.29 9.37
N ALA A 70 10.53 27.52 10.27
CA ALA A 70 10.31 27.57 11.72
C ALA A 70 8.83 27.42 12.12
N ALA A 71 8.04 26.71 11.30
CA ALA A 71 6.61 26.48 11.50
C ALA A 71 6.22 25.12 10.90
N TRP A 72 5.17 24.50 11.42
CA TRP A 72 4.62 23.29 10.82
C TRP A 72 3.73 23.63 9.61
N PRO A 73 3.78 22.83 8.52
CA PRO A 73 2.92 23.05 7.36
C PRO A 73 1.47 22.77 7.71
N LYS A 74 0.54 23.45 7.03
CA LYS A 74 -0.90 23.27 7.22
C LYS A 74 -1.55 22.49 6.08
N SER A 75 -0.81 22.28 5.00
CA SER A 75 -1.30 21.61 3.80
C SER A 75 -0.16 20.95 3.02
N TRP A 76 -0.52 20.13 2.04
CA TRP A 76 0.42 19.58 1.07
C TRP A 76 1.01 20.67 0.17
N GLU A 77 0.23 21.70 -0.15
CA GLU A 77 0.68 22.87 -0.91
C GLU A 77 1.81 23.63 -0.19
N ASP A 78 1.78 23.70 1.14
CA ASP A 78 2.88 24.26 1.92
C ASP A 78 4.16 23.45 1.73
N LEU A 79 4.06 22.11 1.73
CA LEU A 79 5.19 21.21 1.52
C LEU A 79 5.83 21.35 0.12
N ARG A 80 5.08 21.80 -0.90
CA ARG A 80 5.67 22.10 -2.22
C ARG A 80 6.69 23.24 -2.17
N GLN A 81 6.60 24.11 -1.17
CA GLN A 81 7.51 25.26 -1.01
C GLN A 81 8.89 24.84 -0.53
N VAL A 82 9.08 23.61 -0.04
CA VAL A 82 10.39 23.03 0.31
C VAL A 82 11.16 22.59 -0.96
N GLY A 83 10.99 23.32 -2.05
CA GLY A 83 11.43 22.90 -3.38
C GLY A 83 12.94 22.71 -3.49
N GLY A 84 13.34 21.64 -4.20
CA GLY A 84 14.72 21.51 -4.69
C GLY A 84 15.20 20.09 -4.96
N GLY A 85 14.50 19.30 -5.79
CA GLY A 85 15.07 18.07 -6.37
C GLY A 85 15.44 16.98 -5.36
N ARG A 86 14.80 16.95 -4.18
CA ARG A 86 15.09 15.94 -3.17
C ARG A 86 14.55 14.60 -3.66
N SER A 87 15.47 13.73 -4.04
CA SER A 87 15.17 12.32 -4.28
C SER A 87 15.52 11.52 -3.04
N TRP A 88 14.62 10.64 -2.61
CA TRP A 88 14.94 9.66 -1.59
C TRP A 88 14.43 8.28 -1.99
N GLY A 89 15.38 7.39 -2.25
CA GLY A 89 15.09 6.10 -2.86
C GLY A 89 14.57 6.29 -4.28
N GLU A 90 13.31 5.92 -4.50
CA GLU A 90 12.64 5.98 -5.81
C GLU A 90 11.77 7.24 -5.99
N ASN A 91 11.52 8.01 -4.92
CA ASN A 91 10.60 9.15 -4.95
C ASN A 91 11.37 10.47 -5.07
N THR A 92 10.85 11.38 -5.91
CA THR A 92 11.36 12.73 -6.18
C THR A 92 10.29 13.76 -5.85
N TRP A 93 10.60 14.72 -4.97
CA TRP A 93 9.65 15.80 -4.66
C TRP A 93 9.88 17.03 -5.54
N PRO A 94 8.84 17.67 -6.09
CA PRO A 94 7.41 17.42 -5.88
C PRO A 94 6.74 16.43 -6.86
N ASP A 95 7.49 15.87 -7.82
CA ASP A 95 6.93 15.08 -8.92
C ASP A 95 6.13 13.85 -8.44
N ASP A 96 6.57 13.19 -7.37
CA ASP A 96 5.95 11.99 -6.80
C ASP A 96 4.97 12.28 -5.64
N GLU A 97 4.45 13.51 -5.55
CA GLU A 97 3.48 13.87 -4.50
C GLU A 97 2.27 12.92 -4.47
N GLY A 98 1.73 12.57 -5.64
CA GLY A 98 0.59 11.67 -5.74
C GLY A 98 0.86 10.31 -5.12
N GLU A 99 2.03 9.73 -5.39
CA GLU A 99 2.46 8.43 -4.85
C GLU A 99 2.58 8.50 -3.32
N VAL A 100 3.21 9.56 -2.79
CA VAL A 100 3.39 9.76 -1.35
C VAL A 100 2.04 9.95 -0.66
N ARG A 101 1.16 10.79 -1.22
CA ARG A 101 -0.18 11.08 -0.68
C ARG A 101 -1.11 9.86 -0.71
N ASN A 102 -0.92 8.96 -1.68
CA ASN A 102 -1.67 7.70 -1.75
C ASN A 102 -1.23 6.67 -0.71
N ARG A 103 -0.04 6.85 -0.12
CA ARG A 103 0.55 5.91 0.85
C ARG A 103 0.61 6.46 2.27
N VAL A 104 0.46 7.77 2.45
CA VAL A 104 0.62 8.43 3.74
C VAL A 104 -0.47 9.48 3.92
N LYS A 105 -1.13 9.41 5.06
CA LYS A 105 -2.05 10.45 5.52
C LYS A 105 -1.34 11.28 6.59
N ILE A 106 -1.25 12.59 6.33
CA ILE A 106 -0.74 13.57 7.29
C ILE A 106 -1.93 14.30 7.90
N ASP A 107 -2.00 14.30 9.23
CA ASP A 107 -2.92 15.11 10.03
C ASP A 107 -2.19 16.41 10.43
N PHE A 108 -2.36 17.46 9.61
CA PHE A 108 -1.64 18.72 9.79
C PHE A 108 -1.98 19.43 11.10
N ASP A 109 -3.19 19.23 11.64
CA ASP A 109 -3.61 19.82 12.90
C ASP A 109 -2.88 19.18 14.09
N LYS A 110 -2.58 17.86 14.00
CA LYS A 110 -1.84 17.13 15.03
C LYS A 110 -0.34 17.40 15.04
N LEU A 111 0.23 17.96 13.97
CA LEU A 111 1.68 18.23 13.89
C LEU A 111 2.18 19.11 15.04
N LEU A 112 1.36 20.04 15.52
CA LEU A 112 1.68 20.95 16.63
C LEU A 112 1.82 20.24 17.98
N HIS A 113 1.17 19.09 18.14
CA HIS A 113 1.12 18.36 19.40
C HIS A 113 2.01 17.12 19.36
N ASN A 114 1.99 16.40 18.25
CA ASN A 114 2.76 15.18 18.08
C ASN A 114 2.99 14.92 16.58
N ALA A 115 4.12 15.41 16.06
CA ALA A 115 4.48 15.26 14.65
C ALA A 115 4.61 13.80 14.21
N VAL A 116 4.92 12.91 15.15
CA VAL A 116 5.08 11.48 14.90
C VAL A 116 3.73 10.80 14.68
N GLU A 117 2.75 11.07 15.53
CA GLU A 117 1.38 10.52 15.41
C GLU A 117 0.60 11.16 14.25
N ALA A 118 1.03 12.32 13.78
CA ALA A 118 0.41 13.01 12.65
C ALA A 118 0.61 12.28 11.32
N VAL A 119 1.65 11.44 11.19
CA VAL A 119 1.96 10.72 9.95
C VAL A 119 1.50 9.27 10.06
N THR A 120 0.47 8.92 9.29
CA THR A 120 -0.14 7.58 9.33
C THR A 120 -0.04 6.87 7.98
N PRO A 121 0.34 5.59 7.93
CA PRO A 121 0.37 4.82 6.69
C PRO A 121 -1.05 4.59 6.14
N ILE A 122 -1.14 4.50 4.82
CA ILE A 122 -2.31 4.05 4.07
C ILE A 122 -1.95 2.72 3.41
N GLY A 123 -2.66 1.65 3.77
CA GLY A 123 -2.46 0.30 3.21
C GLY A 123 -1.48 -0.55 4.02
N TYR A 124 -0.81 -1.50 3.34
CA TYR A 124 0.14 -2.40 3.98
C TYR A 124 1.35 -1.62 4.52
N CYS A 125 1.73 -1.85 5.77
CA CYS A 125 2.92 -1.28 6.39
C CYS A 125 3.50 -2.25 7.43
N TYR A 126 4.81 -2.17 7.65
CA TYR A 126 5.45 -2.77 8.84
C TYR A 126 5.38 -1.78 10.00
N ASP A 127 5.47 -2.26 11.25
CA ASP A 127 5.67 -1.39 12.41
C ASP A 127 6.92 -0.52 12.21
N TYR A 128 6.74 0.81 12.18
CA TYR A 128 7.74 1.79 11.72
C TYR A 128 8.45 2.55 12.86
N GLN A 129 8.15 2.24 14.13
CA GLN A 129 8.55 3.05 15.29
C GLN A 129 10.08 3.18 15.53
N ASP A 130 10.92 2.34 14.91
CA ASP A 130 12.38 2.29 15.15
C ASP A 130 13.25 3.00 14.07
N ARG A 131 12.69 3.92 13.29
CA ARG A 131 13.38 4.49 12.10
C ARG A 131 14.00 5.89 12.32
N PRO A 132 15.08 6.24 11.58
CA PRO A 132 15.77 7.53 11.76
C PRO A 132 14.88 8.75 11.53
N GLY A 133 14.00 8.75 10.52
CA GLY A 133 13.06 9.84 10.25
C GLY A 133 12.03 10.02 11.37
N TYR A 134 11.52 8.90 11.89
CA TYR A 134 10.64 8.86 13.07
C TYR A 134 11.33 9.44 14.31
N LEU A 135 12.57 9.02 14.58
CA LEU A 135 13.37 9.54 15.69
C LEU A 135 13.64 11.04 15.56
N ARG A 136 13.88 11.54 14.33
CA ARG A 136 14.05 12.98 14.08
C ARG A 136 12.77 13.75 14.39
N LEU A 137 11.61 13.32 13.88
CA LEU A 137 10.33 13.96 14.21
C LEU A 137 10.04 13.92 15.71
N LYS A 138 10.34 12.80 16.37
CA LYS A 138 10.17 12.66 17.82
C LYS A 138 11.00 13.70 18.57
N SER A 139 12.28 13.86 18.19
CA SER A 139 13.15 14.88 18.78
C SER A 139 12.66 16.31 18.53
N LEU A 140 12.07 16.59 17.35
CA LEU A 140 11.46 17.89 17.05
C LEU A 140 10.19 18.13 17.88
N SER A 141 9.39 17.10 18.14
CA SER A 141 8.18 17.21 18.98
C SER A 141 8.49 17.34 20.47
N GLU A 142 9.59 16.74 20.94
CA GLU A 142 10.05 16.80 22.33
C GLU A 142 10.89 18.06 22.61
N SER A 143 11.28 18.80 21.57
CA SER A 143 12.01 20.05 21.72
C SER A 143 11.13 21.07 22.44
N PRO A 144 11.57 21.65 23.58
CA PRO A 144 10.78 22.59 24.34
C PRO A 144 10.43 23.78 23.43
N SER A 145 9.13 24.07 23.31
CA SER A 145 8.63 25.22 22.59
C SER A 145 9.33 26.48 23.11
N ILE A 146 10.30 26.98 22.34
CA ILE A 146 10.93 28.27 22.61
C ILE A 146 9.87 29.30 22.21
N ALA A 147 8.96 29.60 23.14
CA ALA A 147 8.00 30.67 22.95
C ALA A 147 8.78 31.96 22.68
N PRO A 148 8.51 32.67 21.56
CA PRO A 148 9.13 33.96 21.33
C PRO A 148 8.69 34.91 22.45
N LYS A 149 9.67 35.51 23.14
CA LYS A 149 9.46 36.59 24.11
C LYS A 149 9.01 37.87 23.42
#